data_AF-A0A4Q0SFP3-F1
#
_entry.id   AF-A0A4Q0SFP3-F1
#
_cell.length_a   1.000
_cell.length_b   1.000
_cell.length_c   1.000
_cell.angle_alpha   90.00
_cell.angle_beta   90.00
_cell.angle_gamma   90.00
#
_symmetry.space_group_name_H-M   'P 1'
#
loop_
_entity.id
_entity.type
_entity.pdbx_description
1 polymer ?
#
loop_
_entity_poly.entity_id
_entity_poly.type
_entity_poly.pdbx_seq_one_letter_code
_entity_poly.pdbx_strand_id
1 'polypeptide(L)' 'MKLCSGVFDPEELSTLGQLYDDAVNALPQSMRSQENRTAIAKLILERTAAGEARLARLTNLCITLSPKG' A
#
# COMPACT_ATOMS: atom_id res chain seq x y z
N MET A 1 9.92 -8.96 13.82
CA MET A 1 8.82 -9.28 12.88
C MET A 1 7.66 -8.39 13.23
N LYS A 2 7.39 -7.35 12.43
CA LYS A 2 6.27 -6.45 12.68
C LYS A 2 5.01 -7.18 12.25
N LEU A 3 4.28 -7.71 13.22
CA LEU A 3 2.96 -8.29 13.03
C LEU A 3 2.07 -7.23 12.39
N CYS A 4 1.26 -7.65 11.43
CA CYS A 4 0.22 -6.91 10.73
C CYS A 4 -0.64 -6.09 11.71
N SER A 5 -0.15 -4.92 12.09
CA SER A 5 -0.96 -3.87 12.65
C SER A 5 -1.49 -3.15 11.43
N GLY A 6 -2.81 -3.03 11.27
CA GLY A 6 -3.42 -2.21 10.21
C GLY A 6 -3.13 -0.70 10.36
N VAL A 7 -2.00 -0.38 10.97
CA VAL A 7 -1.50 0.94 11.29
C VAL A 7 -0.24 1.10 10.45
N PHE A 8 -0.38 1.87 9.37
CA PHE A 8 0.75 2.36 8.60
C PHE A 8 1.64 3.22 9.49
N ASP A 9 2.95 3.08 9.33
CA ASP A 9 3.88 3.99 9.98
C ASP A 9 3.73 5.42 9.39
N PRO A 10 4.08 6.48 10.14
CA PRO A 10 3.99 7.85 9.65
C PRO A 10 4.74 8.07 8.32
N GLU A 11 5.87 7.39 8.13
CA GLU A 11 6.66 7.42 6.90
C GLU A 11 5.93 6.76 5.72
N GLU A 12 5.26 5.64 5.98
CA GLU A 12 4.43 4.94 4.99
C GLU A 12 3.23 5.78 4.61
N LEU A 13 2.55 6.39 5.58
CA LEU A 13 1.44 7.32 5.33
C LEU A 13 1.89 8.53 4.51
N SER A 14 3.07 9.07 4.77
CA SER A 14 3.62 10.19 4.00
C SER A 14 3.90 9.79 2.55
N THR A 15 4.45 8.60 2.34
CA THR A 15 4.68 8.04 1.00
C THR A 15 3.37 7.79 0.26
N LEU A 16 2.35 7.24 0.94
CA LEU A 16 1.02 7.01 0.36
C LEU A 16 0.30 8.34 0.04
N GLY A 17 0.46 9.35 0.89
CA GLY A 17 -0.06 10.70 0.66
C GLY A 17 0.56 11.34 -0.58
N GLN A 18 1.89 11.27 -0.72
CA GLN A 18 2.58 11.78 -1.90
C GLN A 18 2.15 11.05 -3.19
N LEU A 19 2.07 9.71 -3.15
CA LEU A 19 1.60 8.92 -4.28
C LEU A 19 0.17 9.29 -4.69
N TYR A 20 -0.70 9.54 -3.72
CA TYR A 20 -2.07 9.98 -3.97
C TYR A 20 -2.09 11.35 -4.64
N ASP A 21 -1.34 12.32 -4.11
CA ASP A 21 -1.27 13.67 -4.68
C ASP A 21 -0.73 13.66 -6.11
N ASP A 22 0.32 12.87 -6.37
CA ASP A 22 0.89 12.69 -7.70
C ASP A 22 -0.12 12.07 -8.67
N ALA A 23 -0.84 11.03 -8.24
CA ALA A 23 -1.87 10.38 -9.05
C ALA A 23 -3.04 11.32 -9.39
N VAL A 24 -3.48 12.16 -8.44
CA VAL A 24 -4.52 13.16 -8.68
C VAL A 24 -4.01 14.28 -9.59
N ASN A 25 -2.74 14.68 -9.45
CA ASN A 25 -2.13 15.71 -10.30
C ASN A 25 -1.89 15.21 -11.73
N ALA A 26 -1.65 13.92 -11.92
CA ALA A 26 -1.54 13.32 -13.25
C ALA A 26 -2.87 13.32 -14.03
N LEU A 27 -4.02 13.41 -13.34
CA LEU A 27 -5.32 13.50 -14.01
C LEU A 27 -5.56 14.89 -14.63
N PRO A 28 -6.24 14.96 -15.78
CA PRO A 28 -6.78 16.21 -16.32
C PRO A 28 -7.76 16.88 -15.33
N GLN A 29 -7.85 18.21 -15.33
CA GLN A 29 -8.72 18.97 -14.41
C GLN A 29 -10.18 18.49 -14.41
N SER A 30 -10.73 18.13 -15.58
CA SER A 30 -12.09 17.59 -15.73
C SER A 30 -12.30 16.25 -15.02
N MET A 31 -11.23 15.48 -14.78
CA MET A 31 -11.25 14.18 -14.12
C MET A 31 -10.84 14.26 -12.64
N ARG A 32 -10.42 15.42 -12.12
CA ARG A 32 -10.08 15.59 -10.69
C ARG A 32 -11.31 15.75 -9.78
N SER A 33 -12.38 15.01 -10.09
CA SER A 33 -13.62 14.98 -9.29
C SER A 33 -13.39 14.26 -7.95
N GLN A 34 -14.27 14.52 -6.98
CA GLN A 34 -14.23 13.85 -5.68
C GLN A 34 -14.40 12.33 -5.80
N GLU A 35 -15.19 11.88 -6.78
CA GLU A 35 -15.38 10.46 -7.08
C GLU A 35 -14.08 9.78 -7.52
N ASN A 36 -13.39 10.37 -8.50
CA ASN A 36 -12.13 9.83 -9.02
C ASN A 36 -11.01 9.87 -7.97
N ARG A 37 -10.96 10.93 -7.16
CA ARG A 37 -10.08 11.02 -5.98
C ARG A 37 -10.31 9.86 -5.02
N THR A 38 -11.58 9.60 -4.67
CA THR A 38 -11.93 8.49 -3.78
C THR A 38 -11.57 7.13 -4.38
N ALA A 39 -11.79 6.94 -5.69
CA ALA A 39 -11.41 5.73 -6.40
C ALA A 39 -9.89 5.50 -6.40
N ILE A 40 -9.10 6.55 -6.63
CA ILE A 40 -7.62 6.50 -6.56
C ILE A 40 -7.17 6.11 -5.14
N ALA A 41 -7.71 6.75 -4.10
CA ALA A 41 -7.36 6.43 -2.72
C ALA A 41 -7.64 4.95 -2.38
N LYS A 42 -8.80 4.43 -2.80
CA LYS A 42 -9.14 3.00 -2.62
C LYS A 42 -8.17 2.08 -3.35
N LEU A 43 -7.87 2.38 -4.61
CA LEU A 43 -6.94 1.58 -5.41
C LEU A 43 -5.54 1.53 -4.78
N ILE A 44 -5.04 2.67 -4.29
CA ILE A 44 -3.74 2.75 -3.60
C ILE A 44 -3.74 1.88 -2.34
N LEU A 45 -4.78 1.98 -1.50
CA LEU A 45 -4.91 1.20 -0.27
C LEU A 45 -4.99 -0.31 -0.54
N GLU A 46 -5.81 -0.73 -1.51
CA GLU A 46 -5.96 -2.15 -1.88
C GLU A 46 -4.66 -2.75 -2.40
N ARG A 47 -3.93 -2.02 -3.25
CA ARG A 47 -2.65 -2.47 -3.80
C ARG A 47 -1.58 -2.57 -2.72
N THR A 48 -1.58 -1.65 -1.75
CA THR A 48 -0.66 -1.67 -0.61
C THR A 48 -0.96 -2.88 0.29
N ALA A 49 -2.23 -3.09 0.66
CA ALA A 49 -2.65 -4.24 1.47
C ALA A 49 -2.34 -5.59 0.79
N ALA A 50 -2.53 -5.70 -0.52
CA ALA A 50 -2.19 -6.90 -1.29
C ALA A 50 -0.67 -7.13 -1.35
N GLY A 51 0.13 -6.06 -1.44
CA GLY A 51 1.59 -6.09 -1.39
C GLY A 51 2.11 -6.63 -0.05
N GLU A 52 1.60 -6.07 1.06
CA GLU A 52 1.93 -6.49 2.42
C GLU A 52 1.57 -7.96 2.66
N ALA A 53 0.37 -8.38 2.27
CA ALA A 53 -0.05 -9.77 2.39
C ALA A 53 0.87 -10.74 1.61
N ARG A 54 1.35 -10.32 0.43
CA ARG A 54 2.28 -11.12 -0.37
C ARG A 54 3.67 -11.19 0.28
N LEU A 55 4.19 -10.07 0.80
CA LEU A 55 5.48 -10.03 1.51
C LEU A 55 5.46 -10.88 2.78
N ALA A 56 4.37 -10.82 3.56
CA ALA A 56 4.19 -11.66 4.74
C ALA A 56 4.22 -13.15 4.39
N ARG A 57 3.53 -13.56 3.31
CA ARG A 57 3.55 -14.94 2.82
C ARG A 57 4.96 -15.39 2.41
N LEU A 58 5.70 -14.55 1.68
CA LEU A 58 7.07 -14.86 1.28
C LEU A 58 8.00 -14.99 2.49
N THR A 59 7.87 -14.09 3.47
CA THR A 59 8.65 -14.13 4.71
C THR A 59 8.40 -15.44 5.46
N ASN A 60 7.12 -15.83 5.62
CA ASN A 60 6.75 -17.10 6.25
C ASN A 60 7.29 -18.31 5.50
N LEU A 61 7.27 -18.28 4.16
CA LEU A 61 7.86 -19.33 3.35
C LEU A 61 9.38 -19.41 3.55
N CYS A 62 10.10 -18.29 3.52
CA CYS A 62 11.54 -18.26 3.78
C CYS A 62 11.90 -18.80 5.17
N ILE A 63 11.09 -18.51 6.20
CA ILE A 63 11.27 -19.05 7.55
C ILE A 63 11.03 -20.57 7.56
N THR A 64 9.97 -21.04 6.90
CA THR A 64 9.62 -22.46 6.82
C THR A 64 10.69 -23.27 6.07
N LEU A 65 11.25 -22.69 5.02
CA LEU A 65 12.30 -23.30 4.21
C LEU A 65 13.69 -23.15 4.81
N SER A 66 13.85 -22.34 5.87
CA SER A 66 15.12 -22.22 6.57
C SER A 66 15.38 -23.52 7.33
N PRO A 67 16.50 -24.22 7.08
CA PRO A 67 16.81 -25.45 7.79
C PRO A 67 16.97 -25.09 9.26
N LYS A 68 16.15 -25.68 10.11
CA LYS A 68 16.38 -25.64 11.56
C LYS A 68 17.75 -26.27 11.79
N GLY A 69 18.74 -25.44 12.13
CA GLY A 69 20.00 -25.90 12.66
C GLY A 69 19.80 -26.67 13.96
#